data_AF-I7LKW9-F1
#
_entry.id   AF-I7LKW9-F1
#
_cell.length_a   1.000
_cell.length_b   1.000
_cell.length_c   1.000
_cell.angle_alpha   90.00
_cell.angle_beta   90.00
_cell.angle_gamma   90.00
#
_symmetry.space_group_name_H-M   'P 1'
#
loop_
_entity.id
_entity.type
_entity.pdbx_description
1 polymer ?
#
loop_
_entity_poly.entity_id
_entity_poly.type
_entity_poly.pdbx_seq_one_letter_code
_entity_poly.pdbx_strand_id
1 'polypeptide(L)'
;MDKKKLLKEAESMVSFVKRNQYSNFFDHILNLIEIAENSSEDETERKQKFLKLLSLLKDDKNISILGGGKQVKQGLKDFIENHIMVRKYSDYQIANPRLQNLSLTELKYVFGWARRLAGK
;
A
#
# COMPACT_ATOMS: atom_id res chain seq x y z
N MET A 1 15.47 7.76 -2.37
CA MET A 1 16.09 6.58 -1.74
C MET A 1 16.84 5.75 -2.78
N ASP A 2 17.86 4.96 -2.39
CA ASP A 2 18.58 4.06 -3.31
C ASP A 2 17.68 2.91 -3.83
N LYS A 3 17.80 2.56 -5.12
CA LYS A 3 16.97 1.54 -5.77
C LYS A 3 17.10 0.15 -5.13
N LYS A 4 18.28 -0.23 -4.64
CA LYS A 4 18.47 -1.51 -3.93
C LYS A 4 17.72 -1.52 -2.61
N LYS A 5 17.66 -0.39 -1.90
CA LYS A 5 16.85 -0.27 -0.67
C LYS A 5 15.36 -0.38 -1.00
N LEU A 6 14.89 0.27 -2.06
CA LEU A 6 13.48 0.17 -2.50
C LEU A 6 13.10 -1.29 -2.85
N LEU A 7 13.99 -2.02 -3.53
CA LEU A 7 13.76 -3.42 -3.86
C LEU A 7 13.69 -4.32 -2.61
N LYS A 8 14.55 -4.08 -1.61
CA LYS A 8 14.49 -4.80 -0.33
C LYS A 8 13.16 -4.57 0.40
N GLU A 9 12.60 -3.37 0.33
CA GLU A 9 11.26 -3.13 0.89
C GLU A 9 10.18 -3.89 0.12
N ALA A 10 10.28 -3.98 -1.22
CA ALA A 10 9.37 -4.80 -2.01
C ALA A 10 9.45 -6.29 -1.63
N GLU A 11 10.65 -6.83 -1.44
CA GLU A 11 10.87 -8.21 -0.96
C GLU A 11 10.30 -8.43 0.45
N SER A 12 10.43 -7.44 1.34
CA SER A 12 9.85 -7.47 2.69
C SER A 12 8.33 -7.56 2.65
N MET A 13 7.67 -6.80 1.76
CA MET A 13 6.22 -6.86 1.55
C MET A 13 5.76 -8.22 1.02
N VAL A 14 6.48 -8.79 0.04
CA VAL A 14 6.18 -10.14 -0.47
C VAL A 14 6.36 -11.18 0.63
N SER A 15 7.38 -11.04 1.46
CA SER A 15 7.61 -11.92 2.60
C SER A 15 6.50 -11.81 3.64
N PHE A 16 5.90 -10.64 3.83
CA PHE A 16 4.71 -10.48 4.67
C PHE A 16 3.52 -11.25 4.09
N VAL A 17 3.23 -11.09 2.80
CA VAL A 17 2.11 -11.79 2.13
C VAL A 17 2.28 -13.30 2.23
N LYS A 18 3.46 -13.82 1.88
CA LYS A 18 3.75 -15.27 1.89
C LYS A 18 3.68 -15.88 3.29
N ARG A 19 4.29 -15.22 4.30
CA ARG A 19 4.30 -15.75 5.68
C ARG A 19 2.92 -15.85 6.29
N ASN A 20 2.02 -14.94 5.94
CA ASN A 20 0.65 -14.92 6.43
C ASN A 20 -0.34 -15.64 5.49
N GLN A 21 0.17 -16.31 4.43
CA GLN A 21 -0.65 -17.04 3.46
C GLN A 21 -1.77 -16.21 2.83
N TYR A 22 -1.54 -14.90 2.65
CA TYR A 22 -2.51 -14.04 1.98
C TYR A 22 -2.42 -14.20 0.46
N SER A 23 -3.56 -14.03 -0.20
CA SER A 23 -3.60 -13.84 -1.64
C SER A 23 -3.00 -12.48 -2.04
N ASN A 24 -2.45 -12.38 -3.24
CA ASN A 24 -1.86 -11.14 -3.75
C ASN A 24 -2.92 -10.03 -3.85
N PHE A 25 -2.68 -8.89 -3.18
CA PHE A 25 -3.53 -7.71 -3.19
C PHE A 25 -2.82 -6.45 -3.74
N PHE A 26 -1.59 -6.58 -4.24
CA PHE A 26 -0.79 -5.42 -4.66
C PHE A 26 -1.39 -4.65 -5.83
N ASP A 27 -2.17 -5.31 -6.71
CA ASP A 27 -2.92 -4.63 -7.78
C ASP A 27 -3.95 -3.63 -7.22
N HIS A 28 -4.63 -3.97 -6.11
CA HIS A 28 -5.54 -3.02 -5.48
C HIS A 28 -4.79 -1.78 -4.99
N ILE A 29 -3.62 -1.96 -4.37
CA ILE A 29 -2.81 -0.84 -3.88
C ILE A 29 -2.34 0.04 -5.06
N LEU A 30 -1.87 -0.58 -6.15
CA LEU A 30 -1.43 0.15 -7.34
C LEU A 30 -2.57 0.95 -7.98
N ASN A 31 -3.78 0.40 -8.06
CA ASN A 31 -4.94 1.13 -8.55
C ASN A 31 -5.26 2.37 -7.69
N LEU A 32 -5.10 2.28 -6.35
CA LEU A 32 -5.29 3.45 -5.48
C LEU A 32 -4.22 4.52 -5.70
N ILE A 33 -2.99 4.11 -6.02
CA ILE A 33 -1.92 5.04 -6.39
C ILE A 33 -2.28 5.75 -7.70
N GLU A 34 -2.76 5.02 -8.71
CA GLU A 34 -3.18 5.63 -9.98
C GLU A 34 -4.34 6.61 -9.79
N ILE A 35 -5.33 6.28 -8.95
CA ILE A 35 -6.41 7.21 -8.59
C ILE A 35 -5.86 8.47 -7.93
N ALA A 36 -4.87 8.31 -7.05
CA ALA A 36 -4.25 9.44 -6.35
C ALA A 36 -3.41 10.31 -7.28
N GLU A 37 -2.58 9.72 -8.16
CA GLU A 37 -1.75 10.45 -9.13
C GLU A 37 -2.58 11.33 -10.07
N ASN A 38 -3.77 10.86 -10.46
CA ASN A 38 -4.68 11.60 -11.34
C ASN A 38 -5.54 12.66 -10.61
N SER A 39 -5.38 12.83 -9.30
CA SER A 39 -6.27 13.69 -8.49
C SER A 39 -5.80 15.13 -8.28
N SER A 40 -4.51 15.40 -8.47
CA SER A 40 -3.88 16.73 -8.33
C SER A 40 -2.59 16.76 -9.14
N GLU A 41 -1.96 17.93 -9.30
CA GLU A 41 -0.58 18.06 -9.80
C GLU A 41 0.46 18.05 -8.67
N ASP A 42 0.04 18.35 -7.43
CA ASP A 42 0.90 18.40 -6.25
C ASP A 42 1.16 17.01 -5.66
N GLU A 43 2.44 16.63 -5.52
CA GLU A 43 2.85 15.31 -4.99
C GLU A 43 2.41 15.08 -3.54
N THR A 44 2.35 16.14 -2.72
CA THR A 44 1.92 16.04 -1.32
C THR A 44 0.42 15.74 -1.26
N GLU A 45 -0.40 16.45 -2.05
CA GLU A 45 -1.83 16.20 -2.16
C GLU A 45 -2.13 14.79 -2.68
N ARG A 46 -1.41 14.34 -3.72
CA ARG A 46 -1.52 12.98 -4.24
C ARG A 46 -1.18 11.95 -3.17
N LYS A 47 -0.06 12.13 -2.44
CA LYS A 47 0.33 11.23 -1.34
C LYS A 47 -0.74 11.21 -0.24
N GLN A 48 -1.27 12.38 0.15
CA GLN A 48 -2.35 12.45 1.14
C GLN A 48 -3.62 11.74 0.67
N LYS A 49 -3.99 11.89 -0.62
CA LYS A 49 -5.13 11.18 -1.21
C LYS A 49 -4.94 9.67 -1.16
N PHE A 50 -3.76 9.17 -1.56
CA PHE A 50 -3.43 7.76 -1.49
C PHE A 50 -3.55 7.20 -0.07
N LEU A 51 -2.95 7.87 0.91
CA LEU A 51 -2.98 7.42 2.31
C LEU A 51 -4.39 7.47 2.91
N LYS A 52 -5.19 8.48 2.54
CA LYS A 52 -6.60 8.55 2.90
C LYS A 52 -7.37 7.35 2.34
N LEU A 53 -7.18 7.00 1.07
CA LEU A 53 -7.82 5.84 0.44
C LEU A 53 -7.43 4.54 1.14
N LEU A 54 -6.15 4.33 1.42
CA LEU A 54 -5.70 3.17 2.21
C LEU A 54 -6.36 3.12 3.58
N SER A 55 -6.42 4.24 4.30
CA SER A 55 -7.04 4.29 5.63
C SER A 55 -8.52 3.94 5.60
N LEU A 56 -9.25 4.29 4.53
CA LEU A 56 -10.68 3.97 4.40
C LEU A 56 -10.91 2.47 4.22
N LEU A 57 -9.96 1.76 3.59
CA LEU A 57 -10.03 0.32 3.38
C LEU A 57 -9.79 -0.51 4.64
N LYS A 58 -9.45 0.12 5.77
CA LYS A 58 -9.48 -0.52 7.08
C LYS A 58 -10.91 -0.81 7.57
N ASP A 59 -11.88 -0.04 7.08
CA ASP A 59 -13.29 -0.21 7.43
C ASP A 59 -13.89 -1.37 6.63
N ASP A 60 -14.54 -2.30 7.33
CA ASP A 60 -15.13 -3.51 6.74
C ASP A 60 -16.19 -3.18 5.68
N LYS A 61 -16.88 -2.03 5.80
CA LYS A 61 -17.84 -1.60 4.78
C LYS A 61 -17.16 -1.25 3.47
N ASN A 62 -16.06 -0.50 3.54
CA ASN A 62 -15.33 -0.05 2.34
C ASN A 62 -14.54 -1.19 1.71
N ILE A 63 -13.92 -2.05 2.52
CA ILE A 63 -13.17 -3.20 2.00
C ILE A 63 -14.08 -4.24 1.35
N SER A 64 -15.36 -4.28 1.73
CA SER A 64 -16.33 -5.17 1.10
C SER A 64 -16.62 -4.79 -0.36
N ILE A 65 -16.46 -3.51 -0.71
CA ILE A 65 -16.62 -2.98 -2.07
C ILE A 65 -15.46 -3.40 -2.98
N LEU A 66 -14.28 -3.69 -2.41
CA LEU A 66 -13.19 -4.28 -3.19
C LEU A 66 -13.60 -5.68 -3.68
N GLY A 67 -13.30 -5.95 -4.94
CA GLY A 67 -13.36 -7.31 -5.47
C GLY A 67 -12.36 -8.23 -4.76
N GLY A 68 -12.44 -9.53 -5.06
CA GLY A 68 -11.55 -10.54 -4.50
C GLY A 68 -12.13 -11.28 -3.30
N GLY A 69 -11.53 -12.43 -2.99
CA GLY A 69 -11.96 -13.31 -1.91
C GLY A 69 -11.62 -12.78 -0.52
N LYS A 70 -12.14 -13.47 0.51
CA LYS A 70 -11.90 -13.13 1.93
C LYS A 70 -10.41 -12.97 2.27
N GLN A 71 -9.53 -13.80 1.68
CA GLN A 71 -8.09 -13.72 1.92
C GLN A 71 -7.44 -12.44 1.36
N VAL A 72 -7.90 -11.93 0.22
CA VAL A 72 -7.42 -10.67 -0.36
C VAL A 72 -7.79 -9.51 0.55
N LYS A 73 -9.07 -9.47 0.97
CA LYS A 73 -9.59 -8.42 1.85
C LYS A 73 -8.89 -8.43 3.20
N GLN A 74 -8.81 -9.59 3.85
CA GLN A 74 -8.13 -9.73 5.14
C GLN A 74 -6.65 -9.37 5.03
N GLY A 75 -5.96 -9.87 4.00
CA GLY A 75 -4.55 -9.58 3.78
C GLY A 75 -4.27 -8.10 3.56
N LEU A 76 -5.12 -7.41 2.80
CA LEU A 76 -5.00 -5.97 2.58
C LEU A 76 -5.22 -5.18 3.87
N LYS A 77 -6.25 -5.53 4.66
CA LYS A 77 -6.52 -4.88 5.96
C LYS A 77 -5.32 -5.04 6.90
N ASP A 78 -4.86 -6.28 7.08
CA ASP A 78 -3.74 -6.60 7.96
C ASP A 78 -2.44 -5.95 7.48
N PHE A 79 -2.25 -5.83 6.17
CA PHE A 79 -1.11 -5.12 5.60
C PHE A 79 -1.14 -3.62 5.87
N ILE A 80 -2.31 -2.98 5.75
CA ILE A 80 -2.46 -1.54 6.06
C ILE A 80 -2.26 -1.29 7.56
N GLU A 81 -2.78 -2.17 8.42
CA GLU A 81 -2.72 -2.03 9.86
C GLU A 81 -1.35 -2.35 10.45
N ASN A 82 -0.76 -3.46 10.05
CA ASN A 82 0.43 -4.02 10.70
C ASN A 82 1.72 -3.80 9.91
N HIS A 83 1.65 -3.54 8.60
CA HIS A 83 2.84 -3.35 7.77
C HIS A 83 3.05 -1.89 7.35
N ILE A 84 2.07 -1.24 6.69
CA ILE A 84 2.19 0.18 6.34
C ILE A 84 1.99 1.05 7.59
N MET A 85 1.03 0.66 8.45
CA MET A 85 0.65 1.38 9.65
C MET A 85 0.21 2.82 9.35
N VAL A 86 -0.80 2.97 8.47
CA VAL A 86 -1.36 4.30 8.16
C VAL A 86 -2.06 4.87 9.39
N ARG A 87 -1.66 6.08 9.79
CA ARG A 87 -2.24 6.82 10.92
C ARG A 87 -2.66 8.22 10.46
N LYS A 88 -3.69 8.77 11.09
CA LYS A 88 -4.12 10.15 10.92
C LYS A 88 -3.81 10.91 12.20
N TYR A 89 -2.97 11.94 12.09
CA TYR A 89 -2.79 12.95 13.13
C TYR A 89 -3.48 14.23 12.66
N SER A 90 -2.72 15.28 12.28
CA SER A 90 -3.24 16.36 11.43
C SER A 90 -3.50 15.87 10.01
N ASP A 91 -2.51 15.15 9.47
CA ASP A 91 -2.47 14.59 8.13
C ASP A 91 -2.34 13.07 8.18
N TYR A 92 -2.58 12.41 7.04
CA TYR A 92 -2.30 10.99 6.92
C TYR A 92 -0.81 10.75 6.76
N GLN A 93 -0.29 9.79 7.54
CA GLN A 93 1.12 9.42 7.55
C GLN A 93 1.29 7.91 7.62
N ILE A 94 2.39 7.43 7.05
CA ILE A 94 2.85 6.05 7.19
C ILE A 94 3.71 5.99 8.45
N ALA A 95 3.35 5.13 9.41
CA ALA A 95 4.13 4.98 10.65
C ALA A 95 5.23 3.91 10.54
N ASN A 96 5.27 3.13 9.45
CA ASN A 96 6.40 2.23 9.20
C ASN A 96 7.67 3.04 8.88
N PRO A 97 8.73 2.97 9.71
CA PRO A 97 9.94 3.79 9.53
C PRO A 97 10.66 3.57 8.21
N ARG A 98 10.49 2.38 7.60
CA ARG A 98 11.13 2.03 6.32
C ARG A 98 10.42 2.66 5.12
N LEU A 99 9.15 3.03 5.28
CA LEU A 99 8.28 3.53 4.21
C LEU A 99 7.87 5.00 4.41
N GLN A 100 7.97 5.53 5.63
CA GLN A 100 7.43 6.85 6.01
C GLN A 100 7.92 8.01 5.12
N ASN A 101 9.20 7.97 4.74
CA ASN A 101 9.86 9.03 3.99
C ASN A 101 9.78 8.85 2.48
N LEU A 102 9.11 7.81 1.98
CA LEU A 102 9.02 7.57 0.54
C LEU A 102 8.02 8.53 -0.12
N SER A 103 8.36 9.01 -1.31
CA SER A 103 7.40 9.73 -2.17
C SER A 103 6.32 8.77 -2.71
N LEU A 104 5.26 9.31 -3.32
CA LEU A 104 4.24 8.47 -3.94
C LEU A 104 4.85 7.67 -5.11
N THR A 105 5.72 8.30 -5.88
CA THR A 105 6.48 7.64 -6.96
C THR A 105 7.34 6.47 -6.44
N GLU A 106 8.02 6.66 -5.31
CA GLU A 106 8.83 5.59 -4.69
C GLU A 106 7.95 4.46 -4.15
N LEU A 107 6.81 4.80 -3.52
CA LEU A 107 5.83 3.80 -3.09
C LEU A 107 5.30 3.00 -4.28
N LYS A 108 4.94 3.66 -5.39
CA LYS A 108 4.52 3.00 -6.63
C LYS A 108 5.57 2.02 -7.13
N TYR A 109 6.83 2.43 -7.14
CA TYR A 109 7.94 1.56 -7.52
C TYR A 109 8.02 0.32 -6.62
N VAL A 110 7.97 0.50 -5.31
CA VAL A 110 8.04 -0.59 -4.33
C VAL A 110 6.87 -1.56 -4.51
N PHE A 111 5.63 -1.07 -4.59
CA PHE A 111 4.46 -1.93 -4.78
C PHE A 111 4.45 -2.61 -6.15
N GLY A 112 4.93 -1.94 -7.20
CA GLY A 112 5.07 -2.51 -8.54
C GLY A 112 6.03 -3.70 -8.55
N TRP A 113 7.16 -3.59 -7.86
CA TRP A 113 8.09 -4.70 -7.67
C TRP A 113 7.51 -5.78 -6.77
N ALA A 114 6.84 -5.42 -5.69
CA ALA A 114 6.20 -6.39 -4.79
C ALA A 114 5.18 -7.24 -5.56
N ARG A 115 4.34 -6.63 -6.40
CA ARG A 115 3.43 -7.35 -7.31
C ARG A 115 4.18 -8.33 -8.20
N ARG A 116 5.25 -7.88 -8.85
CA ARG A 116 6.04 -8.70 -9.78
C ARG A 116 6.69 -9.90 -9.06
N LEU A 117 7.19 -9.69 -7.85
CA LEU A 117 7.88 -10.69 -7.04
C LEU A 117 6.92 -11.66 -6.34
N ALA A 118 5.69 -11.23 -6.04
CA ALA A 118 4.65 -12.08 -5.46
C ALA A 118 4.19 -13.18 -6.41
N GLY A 119 4.32 -12.98 -7.73
CA GLY A 119 3.75 -13.86 -8.74
C GLY A 119 2.24 -13.65 -8.91
N LYS A 120 1.66 -14.28 -9.93
CA LYS A 120 0.20 -14.38 -10.09
C LYS A 120 -0.36 -15.39 -9.11
#